data_AF-A0ABD3A0Q6-F1
#
_entry.id   AF-A0ABD3A0Q6-F1
#
_cell.length_a   1.000
_cell.length_b   1.000
_cell.length_c   1.000
_cell.angle_alpha   90.00
_cell.angle_beta   90.00
_cell.angle_gamma   90.00
#
_symmetry.space_group_name_H-M   'P 1'
#
loop_
_entity.id
_entity.type
_entity.pdbx_description
1 polymer ?
#
loop_
_entity_poly.entity_id
_entity_poly.type
_entity_poly.pdbx_seq_one_letter_code
_entity_poly.pdbx_strand_id
1 'polypeptide(L)'
;MTGLSKMSGKVEQDEWKSMCDWFEDPDFKKISATNAKNRTMLPYPHTGGSKSNHIRAREMDKMKEERRRRIDSGKTTVNEEDIMGNILGKKAGYAKGLGYGVVPSKASRNSQSSVNTSLLEELRQYKEDLQNANDQLKSQEAKLQSYEEIIQTQDTQIQSLVHSNQVIEKILQEFLVWKQKYSGSA
;
A
#
# COMPACT_ATOMS: atom_id res chain seq x y z
N MET A 1 -11.79 3.66 58.03
CA MET A 1 -12.12 4.24 56.71
C MET A 1 -11.91 5.74 56.81
N THR A 2 -10.71 6.23 56.49
CA THR A 2 -10.30 7.62 56.70
C THR A 2 -10.48 8.43 55.43
N GLY A 3 -11.44 9.35 55.46
CA GLY A 3 -11.23 10.74 55.02
C GLY A 3 -11.13 11.02 53.53
N LEU A 4 -12.24 10.91 52.79
CA LEU A 4 -12.51 11.82 51.67
C LEU A 4 -13.15 13.09 52.25
N SER A 5 -12.34 14.11 52.57
CA SER A 5 -12.87 15.41 52.99
C SER A 5 -11.97 16.55 52.50
N LYS A 6 -12.57 17.37 51.60
CA LYS A 6 -12.21 18.73 51.16
C LYS A 6 -11.10 18.90 50.12
N MET A 7 -11.44 18.75 48.83
CA MET A 7 -10.86 19.61 47.78
C MET A 7 -11.71 20.87 47.65
N SER A 8 -11.38 21.87 48.46
CA SER A 8 -11.76 23.28 48.31
C SER A 8 -10.43 24.02 48.40
N GLY A 9 -9.74 24.33 47.31
CA GLY A 9 -10.20 25.30 46.32
C GLY A 9 -9.72 26.73 46.62
N LYS A 10 -8.68 26.90 47.46
CA LYS A 10 -7.98 28.17 47.63
C LYS A 10 -6.47 27.91 47.55
N VAL A 11 -5.81 28.58 46.62
CA VAL A 11 -4.35 28.65 46.57
C VAL A 11 -3.93 29.51 47.77
N GLU A 12 -3.08 28.99 48.64
CA GLU A 12 -2.58 29.74 49.78
C GLU A 12 -1.73 30.94 49.30
N GLN A 13 -1.70 32.02 50.06
CA GLN A 13 -1.07 33.28 49.60
C GLN A 13 0.41 33.11 49.23
N ASP A 14 1.13 32.25 49.95
CA ASP A 14 2.55 31.99 49.69
C ASP A 14 2.75 31.11 48.45
N GLU A 15 1.82 30.19 48.17
CA GLU A 15 1.82 29.40 46.93
C GLU A 15 1.55 30.30 45.72
N TRP A 16 0.62 31.26 45.84
CA TRP A 16 0.36 32.27 44.82
C TRP A 16 1.60 33.14 44.53
N LYS A 17 2.28 33.63 45.59
CA LYS A 17 3.51 34.41 45.45
C LYS A 17 4.61 33.59 44.76
N SER A 18 4.81 32.34 45.19
CA SER A 18 5.77 31.42 44.56
C SER A 18 5.51 31.23 43.06
N MET A 19 4.23 31.12 42.66
CA MET A 19 3.87 31.06 41.25
C MET A 19 4.18 32.37 40.51
N CYS A 20 3.88 33.53 41.10
CA CYS A 20 4.22 34.82 40.52
C CYS A 20 5.73 34.98 40.33
N ASP A 21 6.53 34.64 41.34
CA ASP A 21 7.99 34.68 41.28
C ASP A 21 8.53 33.76 40.17
N TRP A 22 7.94 32.57 40.02
CA TRP A 22 8.28 31.65 38.92
C TRP A 22 7.93 32.20 37.54
N PHE A 23 6.79 32.90 37.38
CA PHE A 23 6.45 33.58 36.13
C PHE A 23 7.35 34.80 35.87
N GLU A 24 7.91 35.38 36.93
CA GLU A 24 8.84 36.50 36.83
C GLU A 24 10.28 36.08 36.53
N ASP A 25 10.61 34.82 36.79
CA ASP A 25 11.91 34.19 36.53
C ASP A 25 12.40 34.47 35.08
N PRO A 26 13.62 35.00 34.91
CA PRO A 26 14.21 35.28 33.60
C PRO A 26 14.25 34.07 32.67
N ASP A 27 14.52 32.87 33.21
CA ASP A 27 14.59 31.64 32.44
C ASP A 27 13.20 31.22 31.97
N PHE A 28 12.17 31.34 32.82
CA PHE A 28 10.78 31.10 32.41
C PHE A 28 10.37 32.06 31.29
N LYS A 29 10.62 33.36 31.44
CA LYS A 29 10.28 34.37 30.41
C LYS A 29 10.99 34.08 29.08
N LYS A 30 12.26 33.66 29.13
CA LYS A 30 13.03 33.26 27.94
C LYS A 30 12.41 32.04 27.26
N ILE A 31 12.06 31.01 28.02
CA ILE A 31 11.40 29.80 27.49
C ILE A 31 10.03 30.16 26.92
N SER A 32 9.23 30.97 27.62
CA SER A 32 7.91 31.41 27.19
C SER A 32 7.96 32.20 25.88
N ALA A 33 8.85 33.19 25.77
CA ALA A 33 9.06 33.98 24.56
C ALA A 33 9.54 33.11 23.39
N THR A 34 10.46 32.18 23.65
CA THR A 34 10.93 31.20 22.67
C THR A 34 9.78 30.31 22.20
N ASN A 35 8.96 29.80 23.12
CA ASN A 35 7.80 28.99 22.80
C ASN A 35 6.75 29.76 22.00
N ALA A 36 6.53 31.04 22.31
CA ALA A 36 5.65 31.91 21.53
C ALA A 36 6.17 32.11 20.09
N LYS A 37 7.47 32.37 19.91
CA LYS A 37 8.10 32.46 18.59
C LYS A 37 8.07 31.12 17.84
N ASN A 38 8.30 30.01 18.53
CA ASN A 38 8.21 28.68 17.93
C ASN A 38 6.77 28.37 17.47
N ARG A 39 5.74 28.85 18.20
CA ARG A 39 4.34 28.73 17.80
C ARG A 39 4.00 29.52 16.54
N THR A 40 4.61 30.69 16.33
CA THR A 40 4.40 31.47 15.10
C THR A 40 5.14 30.87 13.90
N MET A 41 6.28 30.23 14.15
CA MET A 41 7.07 29.57 13.12
C MET A 41 6.55 28.19 12.73
N LEU A 42 5.56 27.62 13.42
CA LEU A 42 4.95 26.35 13.04
C LEU A 42 3.99 26.59 11.85
N PRO A 43 4.36 26.18 10.62
CA PRO A 43 3.51 26.36 9.45
C PRO A 43 2.35 25.37 9.42
N TYR A 44 2.39 24.38 10.32
CA TYR A 44 1.53 23.22 10.24
C TYR A 44 0.28 23.34 11.14
N PRO A 45 -0.93 23.17 10.56
CA PRO A 45 -2.19 23.15 11.28
C PRO A 45 -2.59 21.75 11.73
N HIS A 46 -2.12 21.28 12.89
CA HIS A 46 -2.74 20.10 13.48
C HIS A 46 -3.92 20.57 14.32
N THR A 47 -5.08 20.75 13.66
CA THR A 47 -6.36 21.00 14.31
C THR A 47 -6.82 19.77 15.09
N GLY A 48 -6.09 19.44 16.16
CA GLY A 48 -6.48 18.47 17.17
C GLY A 48 -7.08 19.16 18.39
N GLY A 49 -7.85 20.23 18.20
CA GLY A 49 -8.69 20.77 19.26
C GLY A 49 -9.69 19.72 19.76
N SER A 50 -10.72 20.13 20.48
CA SER A 50 -11.78 19.24 20.99
C SER A 50 -12.71 18.68 19.89
N LYS A 51 -12.18 18.25 18.74
CA LYS A 51 -12.93 17.55 17.70
C LYS A 51 -13.25 16.14 18.18
N SER A 52 -14.48 15.68 17.97
CA SER A 52 -14.86 14.30 18.24
C SER A 52 -14.10 13.34 17.31
N ASN A 53 -13.91 12.10 17.76
CA ASN A 53 -13.21 11.07 16.98
C ASN A 53 -13.85 10.83 15.60
N HIS A 54 -15.18 10.97 15.50
CA HIS A 54 -15.89 10.85 14.24
C HIS A 54 -15.47 11.92 13.21
N ILE A 55 -15.36 13.18 13.64
CA ILE A 55 -14.90 14.27 12.75
C ILE A 55 -13.46 14.02 12.32
N ARG A 56 -12.60 13.55 13.22
CA ARG A 56 -11.21 13.20 12.90
C ARG A 56 -11.13 12.09 11.86
N ALA A 57 -11.92 11.02 12.02
CA ALA A 57 -11.98 9.92 11.05
C ALA A 57 -12.42 10.42 9.66
N ARG A 58 -13.45 11.28 9.60
CA ARG A 58 -13.91 11.86 8.33
C ARG A 58 -12.85 12.74 7.66
N GLU A 59 -12.13 13.55 8.42
CA GLU A 59 -11.03 14.37 7.90
C GLU A 59 -9.88 13.50 7.39
N MET A 60 -9.60 12.40 8.09
CA MET A 60 -8.61 11.41 7.68
C MET A 60 -8.97 10.73 6.35
N ASP A 61 -10.22 10.34 6.18
CA ASP A 61 -10.67 9.71 4.93
C ASP A 61 -10.60 10.68 3.76
N LYS A 62 -10.94 11.95 3.98
CA LYS A 62 -10.76 13.01 2.97
C LYS A 62 -9.30 13.18 2.55
N MET A 63 -8.35 13.07 3.49
CA MET A 63 -6.92 13.17 3.16
C MET A 63 -6.43 12.01 2.33
N LYS A 64 -6.87 10.79 2.65
CA LYS A 64 -6.56 9.59 1.86
C LYS A 64 -7.11 9.72 0.43
N GLU A 65 -8.33 10.23 0.30
CA GLU A 65 -8.96 10.41 -1.01
C GLU A 65 -8.28 11.49 -1.84
N GLU A 66 -7.96 12.65 -1.24
CA GLU A 66 -7.21 13.70 -1.94
C GLU A 66 -5.80 13.25 -2.33
N ARG A 67 -5.15 12.42 -1.50
CA ARG A 67 -3.87 11.78 -1.85
C ARG A 67 -4.04 10.90 -3.09
N ARG A 68 -5.05 10.03 -3.12
CA ARG A 68 -5.34 9.15 -4.26
C ARG A 68 -5.57 9.96 -5.54
N ARG A 69 -6.42 10.99 -5.47
CA ARG A 69 -6.69 11.90 -6.59
C ARG A 69 -5.42 12.58 -7.15
N ARG A 70 -4.46 12.93 -6.29
CA ARG A 70 -3.19 13.55 -6.70
C ARG A 70 -2.22 12.56 -7.34
N ILE A 71 -2.24 11.31 -6.92
CA ILE A 71 -1.46 10.23 -7.52
C ILE A 71 -2.00 9.91 -8.92
N ASP A 72 -3.32 9.77 -9.04
CA ASP A 72 -3.99 9.44 -10.32
C ASP A 72 -3.82 10.54 -11.38
N SER A 73 -3.62 11.80 -10.97
CA SER A 73 -3.33 12.92 -11.87
C SER A 73 -1.86 13.04 -12.28
N GLY A 74 -1.02 12.05 -11.94
CA GLY A 74 0.36 11.94 -12.41
C GLY A 74 1.37 12.88 -11.71
N LYS A 75 1.00 13.52 -10.59
CA LYS A 75 1.95 14.30 -9.79
C LYS A 75 2.82 13.37 -8.94
N THR A 76 4.09 13.24 -9.31
CA THR A 76 5.08 12.38 -8.64
C THR A 76 5.43 12.84 -7.21
N THR A 77 5.23 14.13 -6.89
CA THR A 77 5.49 14.67 -5.55
C THR A 77 4.18 15.09 -4.88
N VAL A 78 3.59 14.15 -4.13
CA VAL A 78 2.43 14.46 -3.30
C VAL A 78 2.90 15.16 -2.04
N ASN A 79 2.87 16.49 -2.03
CA ASN A 79 3.15 17.26 -0.82
C ASN A 79 2.03 17.04 0.21
N GLU A 80 2.33 16.31 1.27
CA GLU A 80 1.38 15.99 2.33
C GLU A 80 0.91 17.24 3.07
N GLU A 81 1.78 18.26 3.19
CA GLU A 81 1.46 19.53 3.84
C GLU A 81 0.36 20.28 3.10
N ASP A 82 0.38 20.24 1.76
CA ASP A 82 -0.66 20.86 0.94
C ASP A 82 -1.99 20.12 1.06
N ILE A 83 -1.97 18.79 1.14
CA ILE A 83 -3.19 17.99 1.35
C ILE A 83 -3.79 18.32 2.72
N MET A 84 -2.96 18.28 3.75
CA MET A 84 -3.40 18.50 5.12
C MET A 84 -3.84 19.95 5.34
N GLY A 85 -3.14 20.93 4.77
CA GLY A 85 -3.53 22.34 4.79
C GLY A 85 -4.85 22.61 4.08
N ASN A 86 -5.12 21.92 2.96
CA ASN A 86 -6.40 22.05 2.25
C ASN A 86 -7.58 21.47 3.03
N ILE A 87 -7.39 20.37 3.75
CA ILE A 87 -8.48 19.64 4.42
C ILE A 87 -8.70 20.13 5.86
N LEU A 88 -7.64 20.42 6.60
CA LEU A 88 -7.71 20.88 7.99
C LEU A 88 -7.74 22.42 8.11
N GLY A 89 -7.41 23.15 7.05
CA GLY A 89 -7.18 24.60 7.07
C GLY A 89 -5.84 24.96 7.72
N LYS A 90 -5.41 26.24 7.69
CA LYS A 90 -4.15 26.73 8.30
C LYS A 90 -4.41 27.43 9.66
N LYS A 91 -3.67 27.07 10.72
CA LYS A 91 -3.74 27.67 12.07
C LYS A 91 -2.42 27.48 12.82
N ALA A 92 -1.94 28.51 13.51
CA ALA A 92 -0.75 28.45 14.36
C ALA A 92 -1.04 27.69 15.67
N GLY A 93 -0.23 26.69 16.03
CA GLY A 93 -0.38 25.90 17.27
C GLY A 93 0.42 24.59 17.31
N TYR A 94 0.55 23.97 18.48
CA TYR A 94 1.32 22.72 18.66
C TYR A 94 0.55 21.48 18.19
N ALA A 95 1.24 20.50 17.61
CA ALA A 95 0.67 19.25 17.15
C ALA A 95 0.30 18.31 18.32
N LYS A 96 -0.97 17.92 18.46
CA LYS A 96 -1.42 16.88 19.41
C LYS A 96 -2.18 15.74 18.71
N GLY A 97 -1.57 14.55 18.72
CA GLY A 97 -2.26 13.24 18.73
C GLY A 97 -3.07 12.82 17.50
N LEU A 98 -2.63 13.05 16.26
CA LEU A 98 -3.40 12.65 15.06
C LEU A 98 -2.88 11.44 14.25
N GLY A 99 -1.73 10.84 14.56
CA GLY A 99 -1.21 9.67 13.84
C GLY A 99 -0.86 9.89 12.34
N TYR A 100 -1.17 11.07 11.80
CA TYR A 100 -0.89 11.52 10.42
C TYR A 100 -0.35 12.95 10.46
N GLY A 101 0.87 13.10 10.94
CA GLY A 101 1.66 14.32 10.82
C GLY A 101 3.05 13.96 10.35
N VAL A 102 3.68 14.85 9.57
CA VAL A 102 5.08 14.72 9.18
C VAL A 102 5.89 14.55 10.46
N VAL A 103 6.53 13.39 10.62
CA VAL A 103 7.49 13.17 11.70
C VAL A 103 8.53 14.29 11.58
N PRO A 104 8.70 15.15 12.60
CA PRO A 104 9.71 16.19 12.53
C PRO A 104 11.05 15.52 12.25
N SER A 105 11.68 15.91 11.14
CA SER A 105 12.84 15.26 10.50
C SER A 105 14.04 14.98 11.43
N LYS A 106 14.04 15.48 12.67
CA LYS A 106 15.18 15.38 13.59
C LYS A 106 14.88 14.76 14.96
N ALA A 107 13.65 14.35 15.27
CA ALA A 107 13.29 13.85 16.60
C ALA A 107 13.28 12.32 16.75
N SER A 108 13.26 11.54 15.66
CA SER A 108 13.33 10.08 15.73
C SER A 108 14.74 9.58 15.50
N ARG A 109 15.64 9.91 16.43
CA ARG A 109 16.87 9.14 16.62
C ARG A 109 16.81 8.64 18.04
N ASN A 110 16.03 7.59 18.26
CA ASN A 110 16.33 6.52 19.22
C ASN A 110 15.25 5.42 19.13
N SER A 111 15.72 4.18 18.99
CA SER A 111 15.03 2.91 19.28
C SER A 111 14.33 2.10 18.17
N GLN A 112 14.67 2.24 16.89
CA GLN A 112 14.18 1.30 15.85
C GLN A 112 15.22 0.99 14.75
N SER A 113 16.44 0.58 15.13
CA SER A 113 17.56 0.36 14.19
C SER A 113 17.80 -1.10 13.77
N SER A 114 17.12 -2.09 14.36
CA SER A 114 17.31 -3.52 14.02
C SER A 114 16.08 -4.17 13.41
N VAL A 115 14.89 -3.86 13.94
CA VAL A 115 13.61 -4.40 13.44
C VAL A 115 13.29 -3.90 12.03
N ASN A 116 13.59 -2.64 11.74
CA ASN A 116 13.42 -2.08 10.40
C ASN A 116 14.38 -2.70 9.37
N THR A 117 15.60 -3.05 9.77
CA THR A 117 16.58 -3.71 8.90
C THR A 117 16.18 -5.15 8.59
N SER A 118 15.73 -5.90 9.60
CA SER A 118 15.20 -7.26 9.40
C SER A 118 13.99 -7.27 8.46
N LEU A 119 13.04 -6.35 8.66
CA LEU A 119 11.84 -6.26 7.83
C LEU A 119 12.17 -5.85 6.38
N LEU A 120 13.16 -4.97 6.19
CA LEU A 120 13.62 -4.59 4.85
C LEU A 120 14.31 -5.76 4.13
N GLU A 121 15.08 -6.57 4.86
CA GLU A 121 15.72 -7.76 4.29
C GLU A 121 14.70 -8.83 3.94
N GLU A 122 13.70 -9.06 4.79
CA GLU A 122 12.58 -9.96 4.48
C GLU A 122 11.81 -9.50 3.24
N LEU A 123 11.50 -8.20 3.13
CA LEU A 123 10.85 -7.65 1.93
C LEU A 123 11.70 -7.82 0.67
N ARG A 124 13.02 -7.70 0.80
CA ARG A 124 13.95 -7.93 -0.31
C ARG A 124 13.95 -9.39 -0.72
N GLN A 125 14.01 -10.31 0.24
CA GLN A 125 13.96 -11.75 -0.02
C GLN A 125 12.65 -12.15 -0.70
N TYR A 126 11.50 -11.69 -0.18
CA TYR A 126 10.20 -11.96 -0.78
C TYR A 126 10.11 -11.49 -2.23
N LYS A 127 10.72 -10.33 -2.53
CA LYS A 127 10.76 -9.79 -3.90
C LYS A 127 11.63 -10.65 -4.82
N GLU A 128 12.75 -11.14 -4.33
CA GLU A 128 13.65 -12.02 -5.08
C GLU A 128 13.02 -13.40 -5.32
N ASP A 129 12.37 -13.97 -4.31
CA ASP A 129 11.65 -15.24 -4.44
C ASP A 129 10.48 -15.13 -5.44
N LEU A 130 9.74 -14.01 -5.42
CA LEU A 130 8.71 -13.71 -6.41
C LEU A 130 9.28 -13.63 -7.83
N GLN A 131 10.42 -12.97 -7.99
CA GLN A 131 11.10 -12.86 -9.28
C GLN A 131 11.54 -14.25 -9.79
N ASN A 132 12.17 -15.05 -8.92
CA ASN A 132 12.62 -16.40 -9.24
C ASN A 132 11.45 -17.32 -9.62
N ALA A 133 10.34 -17.26 -8.88
CA ALA A 133 9.13 -18.02 -9.20
C ALA A 133 8.55 -17.60 -10.56
N ASN A 134 8.53 -16.30 -10.86
CA ASN A 134 8.05 -15.80 -12.13
C ASN A 134 8.93 -16.25 -13.32
N ASP A 135 10.25 -16.26 -13.14
CA ASP A 135 11.19 -16.75 -14.16
C ASP A 135 11.06 -18.27 -14.38
N GLN A 136 10.82 -19.04 -13.31
CA GLN A 136 10.50 -20.47 -13.42
C GLN A 136 9.19 -20.72 -14.17
N LEU A 137 8.15 -19.93 -13.87
CA LEU A 137 6.84 -20.05 -14.51
C LEU A 137 6.98 -19.78 -16.03
N LYS A 138 7.70 -18.73 -16.40
CA LYS A 138 8.01 -18.41 -17.81
C LYS A 138 8.78 -19.53 -18.52
N SER A 139 9.73 -20.17 -17.82
CA SER A 139 10.45 -21.33 -18.36
C SER A 139 9.55 -22.54 -18.57
N GLN A 140 8.60 -22.79 -17.66
CA GLN A 140 7.60 -23.85 -17.81
C GLN A 140 6.63 -23.56 -18.96
N GLU A 141 6.17 -22.31 -19.11
CA GLU A 141 5.32 -21.90 -20.23
C GLU A 141 6.00 -22.17 -21.59
N ALA A 142 7.28 -21.85 -21.72
CA ALA A 142 8.04 -22.14 -22.94
C ALA A 142 8.11 -23.65 -23.23
N LYS A 143 8.26 -24.49 -22.20
CA LYS A 143 8.23 -25.96 -22.36
C LYS A 143 6.85 -26.43 -22.80
N LEU A 144 5.78 -25.91 -22.21
CA LEU A 144 4.41 -26.25 -22.59
C LEU A 144 4.13 -25.88 -24.05
N GLN A 145 4.57 -24.71 -24.50
CA GLN A 145 4.46 -24.30 -25.90
C GLN A 145 5.18 -25.27 -26.85
N SER A 146 6.38 -25.73 -26.47
CA SER A 146 7.11 -26.72 -27.28
C SER A 146 6.39 -28.07 -27.37
N TYR A 147 5.76 -28.52 -26.28
CA TYR A 147 4.97 -29.75 -26.31
C TYR A 147 3.69 -29.59 -27.13
N GLU A 148 3.05 -28.42 -27.06
CA GLU A 148 1.87 -28.10 -27.85
C GLU A 148 2.16 -28.15 -29.35
N GLU A 149 3.30 -27.61 -29.79
CA GLU A 149 3.74 -27.67 -31.20
C GLU A 149 4.01 -29.12 -31.66
N ILE A 150 4.61 -29.95 -30.79
CA ILE A 150 4.83 -31.38 -31.06
C ILE A 150 3.49 -32.10 -31.21
N ILE A 151 2.55 -31.88 -30.30
CA ILE A 151 1.21 -32.50 -30.34
C ILE A 151 0.48 -32.09 -31.62
N GLN A 152 0.49 -30.79 -31.97
CA GLN A 152 -0.12 -30.31 -33.21
C GLN A 152 0.49 -30.99 -34.44
N THR A 153 1.82 -31.14 -34.48
CA THR A 153 2.49 -31.84 -35.57
C THR A 153 2.06 -33.30 -35.65
N GLN A 154 1.97 -34.00 -34.53
CA GLN A 154 1.49 -35.39 -34.47
C GLN A 154 0.03 -35.51 -34.94
N ASP A 155 -0.84 -34.58 -34.53
CA ASP A 155 -2.23 -34.56 -34.97
C ASP A 155 -2.34 -34.38 -36.49
N THR A 156 -1.55 -33.48 -37.09
CA THR A 156 -1.55 -33.33 -38.57
C THR A 156 -1.09 -34.61 -39.27
N GLN A 157 -0.10 -35.32 -38.73
CA GLN A 157 0.35 -36.60 -39.27
C GLN A 157 -0.74 -37.67 -39.18
N ILE A 158 -1.39 -37.79 -38.01
CA ILE A 158 -2.51 -38.71 -37.82
C ILE A 158 -3.65 -38.42 -38.80
N GLN A 159 -4.03 -37.15 -38.97
CA GLN A 159 -5.07 -36.74 -39.92
C GLN A 159 -4.71 -37.12 -41.37
N SER A 160 -3.44 -36.95 -41.76
CA SER A 160 -2.98 -37.34 -43.10
C SER A 160 -3.07 -38.86 -43.33
N LEU A 161 -2.72 -39.66 -42.31
CA LEU A 161 -2.80 -41.13 -42.37
C LEU A 161 -4.27 -41.59 -42.42
N VAL A 162 -5.13 -40.98 -41.60
CA VAL A 162 -6.58 -41.25 -41.62
C VAL A 162 -7.16 -40.96 -43.00
N HIS A 163 -6.81 -39.82 -43.60
CA HIS A 163 -7.27 -39.47 -44.94
C HIS A 163 -6.78 -40.48 -46.00
N SER A 164 -5.50 -40.87 -45.96
CA SER A 164 -4.97 -41.89 -46.86
C SER A 164 -5.71 -43.22 -46.73
N ASN A 165 -6.01 -43.65 -45.50
CA ASN A 165 -6.77 -44.88 -45.26
C ASN A 165 -8.19 -44.79 -45.80
N GLN A 166 -8.89 -43.65 -45.63
CA GLN A 166 -10.22 -43.42 -46.21
C GLN A 166 -10.20 -43.52 -47.75
N VAL A 167 -9.16 -43.00 -48.40
CA VAL A 167 -9.00 -43.11 -49.87
C VAL A 167 -8.80 -44.56 -50.28
N ILE A 168 -7.96 -45.32 -49.57
CA ILE A 168 -7.74 -46.75 -49.83
C ILE A 168 -9.04 -47.54 -49.66
N GLU A 169 -9.78 -47.30 -48.57
CA GLU A 169 -11.08 -47.94 -48.34
C GLU A 169 -12.04 -47.68 -49.49
N LYS A 170 -12.13 -46.43 -49.96
CA LYS A 170 -12.98 -46.09 -51.12
C LYS A 170 -12.57 -46.83 -52.38
N ILE A 171 -11.27 -46.90 -52.69
CA ILE A 171 -10.76 -47.65 -53.85
C ILE A 171 -11.08 -49.14 -53.73
N LEU A 172 -10.93 -49.72 -52.53
CA LEU A 172 -11.26 -51.13 -52.28
C LEU A 172 -12.78 -51.39 -52.46
N GLN A 173 -13.63 -50.49 -51.98
CA GLN A 173 -15.08 -50.57 -52.21
C GLN A 173 -15.43 -50.50 -53.70
N GLU A 174 -14.83 -49.55 -54.44
CA GLU A 174 -15.02 -49.43 -55.89
C GLU A 174 -14.55 -50.68 -56.65
N PHE A 175 -13.42 -51.26 -56.25
CA PHE A 175 -12.92 -52.51 -56.82
C PHE A 175 -13.85 -53.70 -56.54
N LEU A 176 -14.39 -53.81 -55.32
CA LEU A 176 -15.35 -54.87 -54.98
C LEU A 176 -16.64 -54.77 -55.82
N VAL A 177 -17.16 -53.56 -56.00
CA VAL A 177 -18.32 -53.29 -56.87
C VAL A 177 -17.99 -53.64 -58.33
N TRP A 178 -16.82 -53.24 -58.83
CA TRP A 178 -16.37 -53.59 -60.17
C TRP A 178 -16.27 -55.10 -60.36
N LYS A 179 -15.64 -55.81 -59.41
CA LYS A 179 -15.51 -57.27 -59.45
C LYS A 179 -16.87 -57.94 -59.54
N GLN A 180 -17.82 -57.59 -58.67
CA GLN A 180 -19.19 -58.14 -58.70
C GLN A 180 -19.89 -57.95 -60.06
N LYS A 181 -19.69 -56.80 -60.70
CA LYS A 181 -20.32 -56.47 -61.99
C LYS A 181 -19.74 -57.24 -63.17
N TYR A 182 -18.44 -57.53 -63.19
CA TYR A 182 -17.75 -58.06 -64.37
C TYR A 182 -17.24 -59.50 -64.22
N SER A 183 -17.23 -60.09 -63.02
CA SER A 183 -16.83 -61.50 -62.81
C SER A 183 -17.99 -62.51 -62.87
N GLY A 184 -19.22 -62.07 -63.16
CA GLY A 184 -20.43 -62.90 -63.24
C GLY A 184 -20.97 -63.16 -64.65
N SER A 185 -20.20 -62.87 -65.71
CA SER A 185 -20.59 -63.07 -67.12
C SER A 185 -19.71 -64.09 -67.86
N ALA A 186 -19.32 -65.17 -67.19
CA ALA A 186 -18.72 -66.34 -67.81
C ALA A 186 -19.66 -67.54 -67.64
#